data_AF-A0A8H4BD75-F1
#
_entry.id   AF-A0A8H4BD75-F1
#
_cell.length_a   1.000
_cell.length_b   1.000
_cell.length_c   1.000
_cell.angle_alpha   90.00
_cell.angle_beta   90.00
_cell.angle_gamma   90.00
#
_symmetry.space_group_name_H-M   'P 1'
#
loop_
_entity.id
_entity.type
_entity.pdbx_description
1 polymer ?
#
loop_
_entity_poly.entity_id
_entity_poly.type
_entity_poly.pdbx_seq_one_letter_code
_entity_poly.pdbx_strand_id
1 'polypeptide(L)'
;MEKQHSKVIERLDLRVRTLQQELETQQQQHEAAQRDHAAQMDQIRKQLTERDEAAAIVERECSELRQGHVKAIQAFEATIEQRQREHTAAVTNKDAHIAKLQLMVNDLMYPSTASPIVDDDSTRHRLEAQLELTTSELDKERELIKAQTVEISHLKDEIKRLHRVSVCSSSDFYQLRSELEHEIEDKRRIMEEANAALQVQARLEEENERIKLTHDKTQRDLADVLRKLATTEKERGSADLLAKCSQLEAENEALASQKKQIEHECMRLMDELLAIEKVESSAAPDAHSDDKMYRREIEQLKLQVNREVRKYQDLEQSKEAKIHKLYKELSDLESLVENKVFNETELEEAIECEKRKVRLLEGRLREEEEKNRRLPIHAPLSPTSPQYSLFNRHHHQQQKRSSTGSFSLMTSTSMDTVSDHGNLLESVYCEICEEYGHEVMTCNAYKQKTIMDDEDDDHYDSRSSYYCVNCDVFDTHPTEECPNQDETF
;
A
#
# COMPACT_ATOMS: atom_id res chain seq x y z
N MET A 1 -29.80 -5.85 -72.63
CA MET A 1 -29.72 -6.88 -71.57
C MET A 1 -28.27 -7.14 -71.16
N GLU A 2 -27.37 -7.54 -72.07
CA GLU A 2 -25.96 -7.85 -71.74
C GLU A 2 -25.21 -6.71 -71.01
N LYS A 3 -25.31 -5.46 -71.48
CA LYS A 3 -24.67 -4.31 -70.81
C LYS A 3 -25.17 -4.06 -69.39
N GLN A 4 -26.41 -4.44 -69.07
CA GLN A 4 -26.97 -4.31 -67.74
C GLN A 4 -26.44 -5.42 -66.82
N HIS A 5 -26.33 -6.64 -67.33
CA HIS A 5 -25.77 -7.77 -66.58
C HIS A 5 -24.29 -7.52 -66.25
N SER A 6 -23.49 -6.99 -67.20
CA SER A 6 -22.09 -6.61 -66.97
C SER A 6 -21.92 -5.63 -65.79
N LYS A 7 -22.76 -4.58 -65.72
CA LYS A 7 -22.74 -3.60 -64.62
C LYS A 7 -23.19 -4.16 -63.27
N VAL A 8 -23.97 -5.23 -63.27
CA VAL A 8 -24.37 -5.92 -62.03
C VAL A 8 -23.22 -6.80 -61.56
N ILE A 9 -22.57 -7.53 -62.47
CA ILE A 9 -21.39 -8.35 -62.18
C ILE A 9 -20.26 -7.48 -61.61
N GLU A 10 -19.92 -6.36 -62.25
CA GLU A 10 -18.88 -5.45 -61.73
C GLU A 10 -19.17 -4.92 -60.32
N ARG A 11 -20.44 -4.64 -60.01
CA ARG A 11 -20.84 -4.19 -58.66
C ARG A 11 -20.74 -5.31 -57.63
N LEU A 12 -21.12 -6.53 -58.00
CA LEU A 12 -20.97 -7.70 -57.14
C LEU A 12 -19.50 -8.03 -56.90
N ASP A 13 -18.66 -7.97 -57.94
CA ASP A 13 -17.21 -8.19 -57.82
C ASP A 13 -16.54 -7.15 -56.92
N LEU A 14 -16.96 -5.88 -57.02
CA LEU A 14 -16.49 -4.84 -56.12
C LEU A 14 -16.92 -5.12 -54.68
N ARG A 15 -18.19 -5.50 -54.47
CA ARG A 15 -18.71 -5.82 -53.12
C ARG A 15 -18.01 -7.03 -52.52
N VAL A 16 -17.75 -8.08 -53.30
CA VAL A 16 -17.01 -9.26 -52.85
C VAL A 16 -15.59 -8.88 -52.44
N ARG A 17 -14.88 -8.06 -53.23
CA ARG A 17 -13.55 -7.57 -52.87
C ARG A 17 -13.55 -6.73 -51.60
N THR A 18 -14.53 -5.84 -51.43
CA THR A 18 -14.68 -5.06 -50.18
C THR A 18 -14.92 -5.97 -48.98
N LEU A 19 -15.82 -6.95 -49.09
CA LEU A 19 -16.07 -7.90 -48.00
C LEU A 19 -14.85 -8.78 -47.69
N GLN A 20 -14.08 -9.18 -48.70
CA GLN A 20 -12.83 -9.91 -48.50
C GLN A 20 -11.80 -9.06 -47.75
N GLN A 21 -11.64 -7.78 -48.14
CA GLN A 21 -10.75 -6.85 -47.46
C GLN A 21 -11.20 -6.55 -46.01
N GLU A 22 -12.50 -6.42 -45.78
CA GLU A 22 -13.07 -6.25 -44.44
C GLU A 22 -12.79 -7.50 -43.56
N LEU A 23 -12.96 -8.70 -44.12
CA LEU A 23 -12.66 -9.96 -43.42
C LEU A 23 -11.17 -10.08 -43.08
N GLU A 24 -10.27 -9.77 -44.02
CA GLU A 24 -8.82 -9.77 -43.78
C GLU A 24 -8.42 -8.77 -42.69
N THR A 25 -9.04 -7.58 -42.69
CA THR A 25 -8.78 -6.55 -41.69
C THR A 25 -9.28 -6.99 -40.31
N GLN A 26 -10.48 -7.58 -40.24
CA GLN A 26 -11.01 -8.15 -38.98
C GLN A 26 -10.13 -9.29 -38.46
N GLN A 27 -9.65 -10.16 -39.34
CA GLN A 27 -8.76 -11.25 -38.95
C GLN A 27 -7.43 -10.71 -38.39
N GLN A 28 -6.82 -9.72 -39.05
CA GLN A 28 -5.59 -9.08 -38.56
C GLN A 28 -5.79 -8.37 -37.22
N GLN A 29 -6.94 -7.71 -37.02
CA GLN A 29 -7.29 -7.10 -35.74
C GLN A 29 -7.46 -8.14 -34.64
N HIS A 30 -8.12 -9.27 -34.93
CA HIS A 30 -8.28 -10.36 -33.98
C HIS A 30 -6.92 -10.99 -33.61
N GLU A 31 -6.05 -11.24 -34.59
CA GLU A 31 -4.69 -11.75 -34.36
C GLU A 31 -3.80 -10.77 -33.59
N ALA A 32 -4.00 -9.45 -33.78
CA ALA A 32 -3.31 -8.44 -32.98
C ALA A 32 -3.80 -8.45 -31.53
N ALA A 33 -5.13 -8.45 -31.31
CA ALA A 33 -5.72 -8.52 -29.97
C ALA A 33 -5.30 -9.80 -29.22
N GLN A 34 -5.24 -10.94 -29.90
CA GLN A 34 -4.75 -12.19 -29.30
C GLN A 34 -3.28 -12.10 -28.88
N ARG A 35 -2.42 -11.44 -29.67
CA ARG A 35 -1.01 -11.22 -29.32
C ARG A 35 -0.87 -10.29 -28.13
N ASP A 36 -1.65 -9.21 -28.08
CA ASP A 36 -1.63 -8.27 -26.97
C ASP A 36 -2.10 -8.93 -25.67
N HIS A 37 -3.19 -9.71 -25.72
CA HIS A 37 -3.66 -10.50 -24.58
C HIS A 37 -2.62 -11.54 -24.14
N ALA A 38 -1.96 -12.23 -25.07
CA ALA A 38 -0.88 -13.16 -24.73
C ALA A 38 0.29 -12.47 -24.02
N ALA A 39 0.70 -11.28 -24.49
CA ALA A 39 1.74 -10.48 -23.87
C ALA A 39 1.35 -10.00 -22.45
N GLN A 40 0.10 -9.59 -22.26
CA GLN A 40 -0.44 -9.22 -20.95
C GLN A 40 -0.42 -10.41 -19.97
N MET A 41 -0.87 -11.59 -20.42
CA MET A 41 -0.84 -12.80 -19.59
C MET A 41 0.58 -13.21 -19.20
N ASP A 42 1.55 -13.08 -20.10
CA ASP A 42 2.96 -13.36 -19.79
C ASP A 42 3.56 -12.34 -18.82
N GLN A 43 3.15 -11.07 -18.91
CA GLN A 43 3.52 -10.05 -17.93
C GLN A 43 2.95 -10.36 -16.54
N ILE A 44 1.67 -10.74 -16.45
CA ILE A 44 1.03 -11.12 -15.17
C ILE A 44 1.72 -12.35 -14.57
N ARG A 45 2.03 -13.37 -15.39
CA ARG A 45 2.78 -14.56 -14.93
C ARG A 45 4.14 -14.18 -14.37
N LYS A 46 4.87 -13.28 -15.03
CA LYS A 46 6.17 -12.79 -14.55
C LYS A 46 6.04 -12.07 -13.21
N GLN A 47 5.06 -11.18 -13.07
CA GLN A 47 4.80 -10.49 -11.80
C GLN A 47 4.42 -11.45 -10.68
N LEU A 48 3.61 -12.49 -10.96
CA LEU A 48 3.29 -13.53 -9.99
C LEU A 48 4.55 -14.29 -9.55
N THR A 49 5.43 -14.68 -10.48
CA THR A 49 6.68 -15.36 -10.13
C THR A 49 7.61 -14.48 -9.30
N GLU A 50 7.73 -13.19 -9.61
CA GLU A 50 8.54 -12.24 -8.82
C GLU A 50 7.97 -12.07 -7.39
N ARG A 51 6.64 -12.04 -7.24
CA ARG A 51 5.97 -11.98 -5.92
C ARG A 51 6.17 -13.27 -5.12
N ASP A 52 6.08 -14.43 -5.74
CA ASP A 52 6.31 -15.72 -5.09
C ASP A 52 7.76 -15.86 -4.61
N GLU A 53 8.72 -15.42 -5.42
CA GLU A 53 10.14 -15.37 -5.04
C GLU A 53 10.38 -14.43 -3.86
N ALA A 54 9.79 -13.22 -3.88
CA ALA A 54 9.87 -12.28 -2.77
C ALA A 54 9.25 -12.84 -1.48
N ALA A 55 8.09 -13.49 -1.58
CA ALA A 55 7.45 -14.15 -0.45
C ALA A 55 8.33 -15.27 0.15
N ALA A 56 8.95 -16.10 -0.71
CA ALA A 56 9.86 -17.15 -0.28
C ALA A 56 11.12 -16.61 0.42
N ILE A 57 11.62 -15.44 0.02
CA ILE A 57 12.74 -14.75 0.69
C ILE A 57 12.32 -14.30 2.09
N VAL A 58 11.20 -13.59 2.21
CA VAL A 58 10.70 -13.11 3.52
C VAL A 58 10.40 -14.27 4.47
N GLU A 59 9.84 -15.37 3.98
CA GLU A 59 9.60 -16.57 4.81
C GLU A 59 10.90 -17.21 5.33
N ARG A 60 11.96 -17.19 4.52
CA ARG A 60 13.29 -17.66 4.90
C ARG A 60 13.89 -16.77 5.98
N GLU A 61 13.91 -15.45 5.77
CA GLU A 61 14.42 -14.47 6.73
C GLU A 61 13.66 -14.53 8.06
N CYS A 62 12.33 -14.63 8.02
CA CYS A 62 11.52 -14.82 9.23
C CYS A 62 11.88 -16.11 9.98
N SER A 63 12.21 -17.18 9.25
CA SER A 63 12.60 -18.46 9.86
C SER A 63 14.00 -18.40 10.46
N GLU A 64 14.94 -17.74 9.80
CA GLU A 64 16.29 -17.47 10.31
C GLU A 64 16.24 -16.59 11.57
N LEU A 65 15.45 -15.51 11.56
CA LEU A 65 15.26 -14.63 12.71
C LEU A 65 14.66 -15.38 13.91
N ARG A 66 13.61 -16.18 13.68
CA ARG A 66 13.04 -17.06 14.72
C ARG A 66 14.09 -18.01 15.30
N GLN A 67 14.90 -18.63 14.44
CA GLN A 67 15.98 -19.51 14.89
C GLN A 67 17.04 -18.74 15.70
N GLY A 68 17.39 -17.52 15.28
CA GLY A 68 18.27 -16.61 16.01
C GLY A 68 17.74 -16.28 17.40
N HIS A 69 16.46 -15.94 17.52
CA HIS A 69 15.80 -15.64 18.80
C HIS A 69 15.79 -16.86 19.73
N VAL A 70 15.48 -18.05 19.22
CA VAL A 70 15.52 -19.29 20.02
C VAL A 70 16.93 -19.55 20.55
N LYS A 71 17.96 -19.40 19.72
CA LYS A 71 19.36 -19.55 20.16
C LYS A 71 19.76 -18.51 21.20
N ALA A 72 19.31 -17.26 21.05
CA ALA A 72 19.58 -16.20 22.01
C ALA A 72 18.91 -16.47 23.36
N ILE A 73 17.64 -16.90 23.36
CA ILE A 73 16.92 -17.31 24.58
C ILE A 73 17.66 -18.45 25.28
N GLN A 74 18.04 -19.49 24.55
CA GLN A 74 18.80 -20.62 25.11
C GLN A 74 20.15 -20.19 25.71
N ALA A 75 20.84 -19.23 25.08
CA ALA A 75 22.09 -18.68 25.61
C ALA A 75 21.86 -17.88 26.91
N PHE A 76 20.77 -17.12 27.00
CA PHE A 76 20.40 -16.40 28.22
C PHE A 76 19.99 -17.37 29.33
N GLU A 77 19.18 -18.39 29.04
CA GLU A 77 18.81 -19.44 29.99
C GLU A 77 20.06 -20.14 30.55
N ALA A 78 21.00 -20.54 29.70
CA ALA A 78 22.26 -21.14 30.12
C ALA A 78 23.10 -20.21 31.02
N THR A 79 23.10 -18.90 30.73
CA THR A 79 23.79 -17.89 31.54
C THR A 79 23.13 -17.71 32.91
N ILE A 80 21.80 -17.70 32.96
CA ILE A 80 21.04 -17.64 34.21
C ILE A 80 21.34 -18.87 35.06
N GLU A 81 21.29 -20.07 34.48
CA GLU A 81 21.62 -21.32 35.17
C GLU A 81 23.06 -21.33 35.69
N GLN A 82 24.01 -20.79 34.91
CA GLN A 82 25.40 -20.65 35.36
C GLN A 82 25.50 -19.73 36.58
N ARG A 83 24.90 -18.54 36.52
CA ARG A 83 24.91 -17.57 37.64
C ARG A 83 24.24 -18.16 38.90
N GLN A 84 23.15 -18.91 38.73
CA GLN A 84 22.50 -19.60 39.84
C GLN A 84 23.41 -20.65 40.49
N ARG A 85 24.15 -21.41 39.69
CA ARG A 85 25.15 -22.39 40.19
C ARG A 85 26.29 -21.70 40.94
N GLU A 86 26.84 -20.63 40.37
CA GLU A 86 27.91 -19.84 41.00
C GLU A 86 27.45 -19.21 42.33
N HIS A 87 26.26 -18.61 42.34
CA HIS A 87 25.66 -18.06 43.56
C HIS A 87 25.47 -19.15 44.64
N THR A 88 24.91 -20.30 44.27
CA THR A 88 24.71 -21.41 45.20
C THR A 88 26.04 -21.91 45.77
N ALA A 89 27.07 -22.07 44.93
CA ALA A 89 28.40 -22.45 45.36
C ALA A 89 29.01 -21.40 46.32
N ALA A 90 28.87 -20.11 46.02
CA ALA A 90 29.35 -19.02 46.87
C ALA A 90 28.65 -19.02 48.24
N VAL A 91 27.34 -19.24 48.28
CA VAL A 91 26.57 -19.36 49.52
C VAL A 91 27.08 -20.55 50.35
N THR A 92 27.21 -21.74 49.74
CA THR A 92 27.71 -22.92 50.48
C THR A 92 29.13 -22.75 51.02
N ASN A 93 30.00 -22.02 50.31
CA ASN A 93 31.35 -21.72 50.77
C ASN A 93 31.34 -20.74 51.96
N LYS A 94 30.49 -19.70 51.89
CA LYS A 94 30.29 -18.78 53.02
C LYS A 94 29.75 -19.50 54.25
N ASP A 95 28.78 -20.39 54.08
CA ASP A 95 28.22 -21.19 55.19
C ASP A 95 29.28 -22.10 55.82
N ALA A 96 30.14 -22.74 55.01
CA ALA A 96 31.25 -23.54 55.52
C ALA A 96 32.29 -22.70 56.29
N HIS A 97 32.59 -21.49 55.81
CA HIS A 97 33.48 -20.56 56.50
C HIS A 97 32.89 -20.09 57.83
N ILE A 98 31.59 -19.75 57.86
CA ILE A 98 30.87 -19.39 59.09
C ILE A 98 30.94 -20.54 60.09
N ALA A 99 30.69 -21.79 59.66
CA ALA A 99 30.79 -22.96 60.52
C ALA A 99 32.20 -23.15 61.12
N LYS A 100 33.26 -22.91 60.32
CA LYS A 100 34.65 -22.96 60.80
C LYS A 100 34.93 -21.89 61.86
N LEU A 101 34.49 -20.65 61.62
CA LEU A 101 34.64 -19.57 62.58
C LEU A 101 33.90 -19.86 63.89
N GLN A 102 32.70 -20.43 63.81
CA GLN A 102 31.93 -20.84 64.99
C GLN A 102 32.69 -21.90 65.82
N LEU A 103 33.37 -22.86 65.19
CA LEU A 103 34.22 -23.83 65.89
C LEU A 103 35.40 -23.15 66.60
N MET A 104 36.12 -22.24 65.93
CA MET A 104 37.24 -21.51 66.54
C MET A 104 36.80 -20.64 67.72
N VAL A 105 35.64 -19.99 67.61
CA VAL A 105 35.05 -19.21 68.71
C VAL A 105 34.73 -20.13 69.89
N ASN A 106 34.18 -21.33 69.64
CA ASN A 106 33.94 -22.31 70.71
C ASN A 106 35.24 -22.79 71.37
N ASP A 107 36.31 -23.05 70.61
CA ASP A 107 37.61 -23.46 71.16
C ASP A 107 38.23 -22.37 72.04
N LEU A 108 38.14 -21.10 71.62
CA LEU A 108 38.63 -19.95 72.40
C LEU A 108 37.80 -19.70 73.67
N MET A 109 36.51 -20.02 73.64
CA MET A 109 35.62 -19.91 74.80
C MET A 109 35.87 -21.00 75.86
N TYR A 110 36.49 -22.13 75.49
CA TYR A 110 36.85 -23.22 76.40
C TYR A 110 38.33 -23.62 76.26
N PRO A 111 39.27 -22.73 76.66
CA PRO A 111 40.70 -22.98 76.48
C PRO A 111 41.14 -24.21 77.29
N SER A 112 41.51 -25.27 76.59
CA SER A 112 42.10 -26.48 77.16
C SER A 112 43.39 -26.11 77.91
N THR A 113 43.32 -26.15 79.24
CA THR A 113 44.41 -25.81 80.16
C THR A 113 45.49 -26.89 80.15
N ALA A 114 46.48 -26.80 79.25
CA ALA A 114 47.78 -27.45 79.42
C ALA A 114 48.82 -26.94 78.41
N SER A 115 49.76 -26.09 78.86
CA SER A 115 51.18 -26.46 78.83
C SER A 115 52.06 -25.43 79.56
N PRO A 116 53.01 -25.85 80.42
CA PRO A 116 53.92 -24.98 81.13
C PRO A 116 55.25 -24.74 80.42
N ILE A 117 55.79 -23.56 80.69
CA ILE A 117 57.00 -22.92 80.19
C ILE A 117 58.24 -23.46 80.92
N VAL A 118 59.33 -23.77 80.20
CA VAL A 118 60.67 -24.04 80.75
C VAL A 118 61.73 -23.37 79.86
N ASP A 119 62.55 -22.50 80.44
CA ASP A 119 63.58 -21.68 79.77
C ASP A 119 65.01 -22.12 80.19
N ASP A 120 65.88 -22.43 79.21
CA ASP A 120 67.25 -21.85 79.06
C ASP A 120 67.92 -22.25 77.72
N ASP A 121 67.54 -23.39 77.12
CA ASP A 121 67.71 -23.65 75.66
C ASP A 121 66.81 -22.73 74.80
N SER A 122 65.90 -22.04 75.49
CA SER A 122 64.86 -21.18 74.97
C SER A 122 65.39 -20.01 74.18
N THR A 123 66.54 -19.42 74.51
CA THR A 123 67.00 -18.21 73.80
C THR A 123 67.53 -18.50 72.40
N ARG A 124 68.28 -19.59 72.23
CA ARG A 124 68.74 -20.06 70.92
C ARG A 124 67.58 -20.61 70.09
N HIS A 125 66.75 -21.47 70.69
CA HIS A 125 65.54 -21.97 70.03
C HIS A 125 64.59 -20.82 69.67
N ARG A 126 64.52 -19.75 70.47
CA ARG A 126 63.74 -18.54 70.16
C ARG A 126 64.31 -17.77 68.99
N LEU A 127 65.62 -17.62 68.87
CA LEU A 127 66.23 -16.95 67.70
C LEU A 127 66.08 -17.81 66.43
N GLU A 128 66.27 -19.13 66.54
CA GLU A 128 66.02 -20.07 65.45
C GLU A 128 64.53 -20.05 65.03
N ALA A 129 63.60 -20.04 65.99
CA ALA A 129 62.16 -19.88 65.74
C ALA A 129 61.82 -18.51 65.15
N GLN A 130 62.49 -17.43 65.56
CA GLN A 130 62.30 -16.09 64.99
C GLN A 130 62.83 -16.01 63.55
N LEU A 131 63.92 -16.71 63.25
CA LEU A 131 64.44 -16.83 61.88
C LEU A 131 63.52 -17.70 61.03
N GLU A 132 63.00 -18.79 61.56
CA GLU A 132 62.01 -19.64 60.89
C GLU A 132 60.69 -18.87 60.64
N LEU A 133 60.24 -18.06 61.59
CA LEU A 133 59.06 -17.21 61.44
C LEU A 133 59.28 -16.16 60.34
N THR A 134 60.39 -15.43 60.38
CA THR A 134 60.68 -14.39 59.38
C THR A 134 60.92 -14.96 57.98
N THR A 135 61.53 -16.15 57.88
CA THR A 135 61.67 -16.85 56.58
C THR A 135 60.32 -17.36 56.07
N SER A 136 59.47 -17.91 56.95
CA SER A 136 58.10 -18.29 56.61
C SER A 136 57.25 -17.09 56.16
N GLU A 137 57.38 -15.94 56.84
CA GLU A 137 56.72 -14.69 56.46
C GLU A 137 57.21 -14.19 55.10
N LEU A 138 58.53 -14.21 54.85
CA LEU A 138 59.10 -13.82 53.56
C LEU A 138 58.61 -14.75 52.42
N ASP A 139 58.51 -16.04 52.67
CA ASP A 139 57.99 -16.98 51.68
C ASP A 139 56.49 -16.79 51.44
N LYS A 140 55.71 -16.45 52.47
CA LYS A 140 54.30 -16.05 52.29
C LYS A 140 54.17 -14.78 51.44
N GLU A 141 55.00 -13.77 51.67
CA GLU A 141 55.03 -12.55 50.85
C GLU A 141 55.43 -12.86 49.40
N ARG A 142 56.39 -13.77 49.18
CA ARG A 142 56.77 -14.20 47.83
C ARG A 142 55.62 -14.92 47.11
N GLU A 143 54.91 -15.81 47.81
CA GLU A 143 53.73 -16.48 47.23
C GLU A 143 52.59 -15.49 46.97
N LEU A 144 52.40 -14.49 47.83
CA LEU A 144 51.43 -13.42 47.62
C LEU A 144 51.78 -12.60 46.36
N ILE A 145 53.05 -12.20 46.19
CA ILE A 145 53.51 -11.47 45.00
C ILE A 145 53.34 -12.31 43.73
N LYS A 146 53.60 -13.63 43.79
CA LYS A 146 53.35 -14.53 42.65
C LYS A 146 51.86 -14.60 42.32
N ALA A 147 50.99 -14.73 43.32
CA ALA A 147 49.54 -14.74 43.13
C ALA A 147 49.05 -13.42 42.49
N GLN A 148 49.51 -12.28 43.01
CA GLN A 148 49.21 -10.95 42.44
C GLN A 148 49.71 -10.81 40.99
N THR A 149 50.88 -11.38 40.66
CA THR A 149 51.42 -11.34 39.29
C THR A 149 50.52 -12.12 38.31
N VAL A 150 50.00 -13.27 38.74
CA VAL A 150 49.05 -14.06 37.94
C VAL A 150 47.73 -13.32 37.78
N GLU A 151 47.23 -12.69 38.84
CA GLU A 151 46.01 -11.87 38.80
C GLU A 151 46.15 -10.68 37.85
N ILE A 152 47.27 -9.95 37.89
CA ILE A 152 47.58 -8.85 36.96
C ILE A 152 47.61 -9.37 35.51
N SER A 153 48.18 -10.56 35.27
CA SER A 153 48.17 -11.15 33.94
C SER A 153 46.75 -11.47 33.46
N HIS A 154 45.92 -12.04 34.34
CA HIS A 154 44.53 -12.35 34.04
C HIS A 154 43.72 -11.07 33.72
N LEU A 155 43.86 -10.03 34.54
CA LEU A 155 43.20 -8.73 34.31
C LEU A 155 43.66 -8.10 32.98
N LYS A 156 44.93 -8.21 32.61
CA LYS A 156 45.43 -7.74 31.30
C LYS A 156 44.79 -8.47 30.14
N ASP A 157 44.62 -9.79 30.24
CA ASP A 157 43.98 -10.57 29.18
C ASP A 157 42.47 -10.29 29.09
N GLU A 158 41.82 -10.05 30.24
CA GLU A 158 40.42 -9.63 30.28
C GLU A 158 40.20 -8.25 29.66
N ILE A 159 41.08 -7.27 29.93
CA ILE A 159 41.05 -5.95 29.27
C ILE A 159 41.19 -6.10 27.75
N LYS A 160 42.12 -6.93 27.27
CA LYS A 160 42.28 -7.19 25.82
C LYS A 160 41.02 -7.83 25.23
N ARG A 161 40.38 -8.77 25.94
CA ARG A 161 39.14 -9.41 25.52
C ARG A 161 38.00 -8.39 25.41
N LEU A 162 37.81 -7.57 26.45
CA LEU A 162 36.80 -6.51 26.47
C LEU A 162 37.03 -5.49 25.35
N HIS A 163 38.29 -5.11 25.08
CA HIS A 163 38.61 -4.21 23.98
C HIS A 163 38.25 -4.80 22.61
N ARG A 164 38.51 -6.09 22.37
CA ARG A 164 38.09 -6.76 21.12
C ARG A 164 36.57 -6.79 20.99
N VAL A 165 35.85 -7.12 22.06
CA VAL A 165 34.38 -7.11 22.05
C VAL A 165 33.85 -5.71 21.77
N SER A 166 34.44 -4.67 22.38
CA SER A 166 34.08 -3.28 22.14
C SER A 166 34.28 -2.87 20.68
N VAL A 167 35.42 -3.22 20.07
CA VAL A 167 35.70 -2.94 18.65
C VAL A 167 34.75 -3.70 17.71
N CYS A 168 34.42 -4.96 18.01
CA CYS A 168 33.41 -5.69 17.24
C CYS A 168 32.03 -5.04 17.36
N SER A 169 31.61 -4.69 18.59
CA SER A 169 30.30 -4.07 18.82
C SER A 169 30.15 -2.70 18.16
N SER A 170 31.23 -1.91 18.06
CA SER A 170 31.18 -0.64 17.35
C SER A 170 31.04 -0.84 15.84
N SER A 171 31.74 -1.83 15.27
CA SER A 171 31.56 -2.22 13.86
C SER A 171 30.12 -2.63 13.57
N ASP A 172 29.52 -3.47 14.41
CA ASP A 172 28.14 -3.92 14.26
C ASP A 172 27.16 -2.74 14.35
N PHE A 173 27.41 -1.79 15.27
CA PHE A 173 26.60 -0.57 15.39
C PHE A 173 26.64 0.28 14.11
N TYR A 174 27.82 0.50 13.53
CA TYR A 174 27.94 1.26 12.27
C TYR A 174 27.30 0.53 11.10
N GLN A 175 27.37 -0.80 11.07
CA GLN A 175 26.67 -1.60 10.06
C GLN A 175 25.15 -1.45 10.17
N LEU A 176 24.58 -1.66 11.37
CA LEU A 176 23.14 -1.49 11.60
C LEU A 176 22.68 -0.06 11.27
N ARG A 177 23.48 0.94 11.62
CA ARG A 177 23.20 2.33 11.27
C ARG A 177 23.16 2.54 9.75
N SER A 178 24.13 1.98 9.02
CA SER A 178 24.16 2.05 7.55
C SER A 178 22.97 1.32 6.91
N GLU A 179 22.55 0.19 7.47
CA GLU A 179 21.37 -0.57 7.00
C GLU A 179 20.09 0.24 7.23
N LEU A 180 19.94 0.87 8.40
CA LEU A 180 18.81 1.74 8.72
C LEU A 180 18.75 2.98 7.81
N GLU A 181 19.90 3.62 7.55
CA GLU A 181 19.99 4.75 6.62
C GLU A 181 19.56 4.32 5.19
N HIS A 182 19.95 3.12 4.76
CA HIS A 182 19.50 2.57 3.47
C HIS A 182 17.99 2.27 3.43
N GLU A 183 17.43 1.69 4.49
CA GLU A 183 15.99 1.43 4.60
C GLU A 183 15.17 2.72 4.60
N ILE A 184 15.65 3.78 5.26
CA ILE A 184 15.01 5.10 5.24
C ILE A 184 14.98 5.67 3.81
N GLU A 185 16.09 5.56 3.08
CA GLU A 185 16.18 6.05 1.70
C GLU A 185 15.27 5.27 0.75
N ASP A 186 15.22 3.94 0.89
CA ASP A 186 14.29 3.10 0.13
C ASP A 186 12.82 3.44 0.43
N LYS A 187 12.47 3.69 1.70
CA LYS A 187 11.11 4.14 2.08
C LYS A 187 10.78 5.51 1.49
N ARG A 188 11.74 6.43 1.43
CA ARG A 188 11.56 7.73 0.76
C ARG A 188 11.30 7.54 -0.72
N ARG A 189 12.10 6.73 -1.42
CA ARG A 189 11.91 6.41 -2.84
C ARG A 189 10.51 5.83 -3.11
N ILE A 190 10.08 4.84 -2.31
CA ILE A 190 8.75 4.22 -2.46
C ILE A 190 7.64 5.26 -2.24
N MET A 191 7.80 6.17 -1.27
CA MET A 191 6.83 7.23 -1.01
C MET A 191 6.75 8.24 -2.16
N GLU A 192 7.88 8.61 -2.75
CA GLU A 192 7.95 9.48 -3.94
C GLU A 192 7.28 8.82 -5.16
N GLU A 193 7.53 7.53 -5.39
CA GLU A 193 6.88 6.75 -6.45
C GLU A 193 5.36 6.65 -6.24
N ALA A 194 4.93 6.40 -5.00
CA ALA A 194 3.50 6.36 -4.64
C ALA A 194 2.83 7.74 -4.84
N ASN A 195 3.49 8.83 -4.45
CA ASN A 195 3.01 10.19 -4.67
C ASN A 195 2.92 10.53 -6.17
N ALA A 196 3.90 10.10 -6.97
CA ALA A 196 3.86 10.27 -8.42
C ALA A 196 2.69 9.49 -9.05
N ALA A 197 2.44 8.25 -8.59
CA ALA A 197 1.30 7.46 -9.03
C ALA A 197 -0.05 8.11 -8.69
N LEU A 198 -0.20 8.63 -7.47
CA LEU A 198 -1.40 9.37 -7.05
C LEU A 198 -1.63 10.64 -7.89
N GLN A 199 -0.57 11.37 -8.24
CA GLN A 199 -0.70 12.53 -9.14
C GLN A 199 -1.14 12.15 -10.55
N VAL A 200 -0.64 11.02 -11.08
CA VAL A 200 -1.09 10.50 -12.38
C VAL A 200 -2.56 10.06 -12.29
N GLN A 201 -2.96 9.39 -11.22
CA GLN A 201 -4.35 9.01 -11.00
C GLN A 201 -5.28 10.24 -10.95
N ALA A 202 -4.91 11.27 -10.19
CA ALA A 202 -5.69 12.51 -10.11
C ALA A 202 -5.88 13.17 -11.49
N ARG A 203 -4.84 13.20 -12.33
CA ARG A 203 -4.95 13.72 -13.71
C ARG A 203 -5.88 12.87 -14.57
N LEU A 204 -5.82 11.55 -14.46
CA LEU A 204 -6.70 10.65 -15.20
C LEU A 204 -8.17 10.81 -14.74
N GLU A 205 -8.41 11.01 -13.45
CA GLU A 205 -9.73 11.32 -12.90
C GLU A 205 -10.27 12.65 -13.44
N GLU A 206 -9.47 13.72 -13.46
CA GLU A 206 -9.82 15.01 -14.09
C GLU A 206 -10.13 14.88 -15.59
N GLU A 207 -9.33 14.11 -16.33
CA GLU A 207 -9.58 13.84 -17.75
C GLU A 207 -10.87 13.05 -17.97
N ASN A 208 -11.17 12.08 -17.11
CA ASN A 208 -12.41 11.30 -17.14
C ASN A 208 -13.62 12.20 -16.85
N GLU A 209 -13.54 13.07 -15.85
CA GLU A 209 -14.59 14.07 -15.58
C GLU A 209 -14.80 15.01 -16.77
N ARG A 210 -13.72 15.48 -17.41
CA ARG A 210 -13.80 16.28 -18.63
C ARG A 210 -14.50 15.52 -19.76
N ILE A 211 -14.14 14.26 -19.99
CA ILE A 211 -14.77 13.41 -21.01
C ILE A 211 -16.26 13.25 -20.70
N LYS A 212 -16.63 12.97 -19.45
CA LYS A 212 -18.02 12.87 -19.00
C LYS A 212 -18.83 14.15 -19.27
N LEU A 213 -18.26 15.32 -18.94
CA LEU A 213 -18.90 16.61 -19.25
C LEU A 213 -19.08 16.83 -20.75
N THR A 214 -18.10 16.44 -21.58
CA THR A 214 -18.23 16.53 -23.05
C THR A 214 -19.25 15.54 -23.60
N HIS A 215 -19.35 14.34 -23.01
CA HIS A 215 -20.36 13.35 -23.37
C HIS A 215 -21.76 13.88 -23.05
N ASP A 216 -21.99 14.38 -21.83
CA ASP A 216 -23.27 14.96 -21.42
C ASP A 216 -23.68 16.16 -22.30
N LYS A 217 -22.70 16.95 -22.74
CA LYS A 217 -22.91 18.05 -23.67
C LYS A 217 -23.33 17.54 -25.05
N THR A 218 -22.59 16.59 -25.63
CA THR A 218 -22.92 16.04 -26.96
C THR A 218 -24.25 15.28 -26.95
N GLN A 219 -24.60 14.63 -25.84
CA GLN A 219 -25.91 14.00 -25.65
C GLN A 219 -27.05 15.02 -25.62
N ARG A 220 -26.86 16.16 -24.92
CA ARG A 220 -27.81 17.29 -24.95
C ARG A 220 -27.94 17.91 -26.34
N ASP A 221 -26.83 18.15 -27.02
CA ASP A 221 -26.81 18.69 -28.39
C ASP A 221 -27.53 17.74 -29.37
N LEU A 222 -27.32 16.43 -29.25
CA LEU A 222 -28.04 15.42 -30.04
C LEU A 222 -29.54 15.45 -29.76
N ALA A 223 -29.94 15.52 -28.49
CA ALA A 223 -31.35 15.64 -28.11
C ALA A 223 -32.00 16.94 -28.66
N ASP A 224 -31.26 18.05 -28.70
CA ASP A 224 -31.71 19.29 -29.31
C ASP A 224 -31.87 19.18 -30.83
N VAL A 225 -30.92 18.54 -31.52
CA VAL A 225 -31.03 18.28 -32.97
C VAL A 225 -32.23 17.38 -33.27
N LEU A 226 -32.44 16.33 -32.49
CA LEU A 226 -33.61 15.45 -32.64
C LEU A 226 -34.93 16.21 -32.40
N ARG A 227 -34.98 17.09 -31.40
CA ARG A 227 -36.16 17.97 -31.19
C ARG A 227 -36.40 18.91 -32.37
N LYS A 228 -35.34 19.53 -32.90
CA LYS A 228 -35.44 20.41 -34.09
C LYS A 228 -35.89 19.65 -35.34
N LEU A 229 -35.41 18.42 -35.54
CA LEU A 229 -35.86 17.56 -36.63
C LEU A 229 -37.34 17.19 -36.47
N ALA A 230 -37.79 16.84 -35.28
CA ALA A 230 -39.20 16.56 -35.02
C ALA A 230 -40.10 17.78 -35.28
N THR A 231 -39.66 19.00 -34.92
CA THR A 231 -40.42 20.22 -35.22
C THR A 231 -40.45 20.52 -36.72
N THR A 232 -39.32 20.39 -37.43
CA THR A 232 -39.29 20.65 -38.88
C THR A 232 -40.04 19.60 -39.68
N GLU A 233 -40.04 18.33 -39.26
CA GLU A 233 -40.89 17.28 -39.84
C GLU A 233 -42.38 17.56 -39.61
N LYS A 234 -42.76 18.04 -38.42
CA LYS A 234 -44.14 18.44 -38.12
C LYS A 234 -44.57 19.63 -38.98
N GLU A 235 -43.71 20.63 -39.13
CA GLU A 235 -43.96 21.81 -39.97
C GLU A 235 -44.03 21.46 -41.45
N ARG A 236 -43.07 20.68 -41.99
CA ARG A 236 -43.09 20.21 -43.38
C ARG A 236 -44.27 19.30 -43.66
N GLY A 237 -44.53 18.33 -42.79
CA GLY A 237 -45.65 17.41 -42.94
C GLY A 237 -46.99 18.15 -42.95
N SER A 238 -47.18 19.11 -42.03
CA SER A 238 -48.41 19.91 -41.98
C SER A 238 -48.54 20.85 -43.18
N ALA A 239 -47.47 21.53 -43.58
CA ALA A 239 -47.50 22.50 -44.68
C ALA A 239 -47.67 21.81 -46.05
N ASP A 240 -46.94 20.73 -46.32
CA ASP A 240 -47.07 19.98 -47.57
C ASP A 240 -48.43 19.28 -47.67
N LEU A 241 -48.97 18.75 -46.56
CA LEU A 241 -50.32 18.16 -46.56
C LEU A 241 -51.40 19.23 -46.78
N LEU A 242 -51.30 20.40 -46.14
CA LEU A 242 -52.24 21.51 -46.35
C LEU A 242 -52.18 22.03 -47.80
N ALA A 243 -50.98 22.22 -48.34
CA ALA A 243 -50.80 22.65 -49.73
C ALA A 243 -51.37 21.62 -50.71
N LYS A 244 -51.16 20.32 -50.47
CA LYS A 244 -51.69 19.25 -51.31
C LYS A 244 -53.21 19.11 -51.20
N CYS A 245 -53.79 19.28 -50.01
CA CYS A 245 -55.24 19.33 -49.85
C CYS A 245 -55.85 20.51 -50.60
N SER A 246 -55.27 21.72 -50.48
CA SER A 246 -55.72 22.89 -51.23
C SER A 246 -55.60 22.70 -52.74
N GLN A 247 -54.54 22.05 -53.22
CA GLN A 247 -54.38 21.71 -54.64
C GLN A 247 -55.44 20.72 -55.11
N LEU A 248 -55.71 19.66 -54.33
CA LEU A 248 -56.73 18.66 -54.66
C LEU A 248 -58.15 19.23 -54.61
N GLU A 249 -58.41 20.18 -53.71
CA GLU A 249 -59.68 20.93 -53.67
C GLU A 249 -59.86 21.77 -54.93
N ALA A 250 -58.81 22.51 -55.35
CA ALA A 250 -58.84 23.28 -56.59
C ALA A 250 -59.00 22.39 -57.84
N GLU A 251 -58.33 21.23 -57.88
CA GLU A 251 -58.50 20.25 -58.96
C GLU A 251 -59.92 19.66 -58.96
N ASN A 252 -60.50 19.34 -57.80
CA ASN A 252 -61.89 18.88 -57.70
C ASN A 252 -62.88 19.95 -58.16
N GLU A 253 -62.65 21.21 -57.83
CA GLU A 253 -63.51 22.32 -58.25
C GLU A 253 -63.39 22.58 -59.75
N ALA A 254 -62.18 22.47 -60.31
CA ALA A 254 -61.94 22.53 -61.75
C ALA A 254 -62.61 21.35 -62.48
N LEU A 255 -62.46 20.13 -61.98
CA LEU A 255 -63.11 18.94 -62.54
C LEU A 255 -64.64 19.01 -62.41
N ALA A 256 -65.17 19.53 -61.31
CA ALA A 256 -66.60 19.74 -61.14
C ALA A 256 -67.12 20.80 -62.13
N SER A 257 -66.35 21.86 -62.37
CA SER A 257 -66.68 22.90 -63.36
C SER A 257 -66.60 22.35 -64.79
N GLN A 258 -65.58 21.56 -65.09
CA GLN A 258 -65.43 20.86 -66.36
C GLN A 258 -66.57 19.85 -66.56
N LYS A 259 -66.95 19.10 -65.52
CA LYS A 259 -68.09 18.19 -65.54
C LYS A 259 -69.38 18.95 -65.82
N LYS A 260 -69.63 20.09 -65.17
CA LYS A 260 -70.79 20.95 -65.48
C LYS A 260 -70.76 21.45 -66.93
N GLN A 261 -69.60 21.86 -67.43
CA GLN A 261 -69.44 22.24 -68.84
C GLN A 261 -69.74 21.08 -69.78
N ILE A 262 -69.21 19.89 -69.50
CA ILE A 262 -69.47 18.68 -70.28
C ILE A 262 -70.94 18.27 -70.14
N GLU A 263 -71.57 18.37 -68.98
CA GLU A 263 -73.00 18.11 -68.80
C GLU A 263 -73.84 19.10 -69.61
N HIS A 264 -73.50 20.39 -69.58
CA HIS A 264 -74.13 21.40 -70.43
C HIS A 264 -73.90 21.13 -71.92
N GLU A 265 -72.70 20.72 -72.29
CA GLU A 265 -72.35 20.38 -73.67
C GLU A 265 -73.01 19.08 -74.11
N CYS A 266 -73.14 18.08 -73.24
CA CYS A 266 -73.92 16.87 -73.47
C CYS A 266 -75.40 17.20 -73.59
N MET A 267 -75.94 18.12 -72.77
CA MET A 267 -77.32 18.59 -72.91
C MET A 267 -77.51 19.31 -74.24
N ARG A 268 -76.59 20.21 -74.60
CA ARG A 268 -76.58 20.91 -75.89
C ARG A 268 -76.42 19.95 -77.06
N LEU A 269 -75.54 18.95 -76.96
CA LEU A 269 -75.33 17.91 -77.94
C LEU A 269 -76.50 16.94 -77.97
N MET A 270 -77.23 16.72 -76.88
CA MET A 270 -78.44 15.92 -76.85
C MET A 270 -79.60 16.69 -77.48
N ASP A 271 -79.67 18.00 -77.29
CA ASP A 271 -80.58 18.91 -78.01
C ASP A 271 -80.21 19.03 -79.50
N GLU A 272 -78.92 19.12 -79.83
CA GLU A 272 -78.38 19.09 -81.19
C GLU A 272 -78.54 17.69 -81.80
N LEU A 273 -78.39 16.60 -81.06
CA LEU A 273 -78.64 15.23 -81.54
C LEU A 273 -80.12 15.02 -81.76
N LEU A 274 -81.01 15.53 -80.90
CA LEU A 274 -82.45 15.56 -81.18
C LEU A 274 -82.78 16.43 -82.40
N ALA A 275 -81.93 17.40 -82.74
CA ALA A 275 -82.02 18.20 -83.97
C ALA A 275 -81.36 17.54 -85.20
N ILE A 276 -80.31 16.74 -85.01
CA ILE A 276 -79.51 16.01 -86.02
C ILE A 276 -80.08 14.61 -86.27
N GLU A 277 -80.91 14.05 -85.39
CA GLU A 277 -81.70 12.83 -85.64
C GLU A 277 -82.76 13.06 -86.75
N LYS A 278 -82.92 14.32 -87.18
CA LYS A 278 -83.65 14.72 -88.39
C LYS A 278 -82.78 14.91 -89.64
N VAL A 279 -81.45 14.87 -89.55
CA VAL A 279 -80.52 15.07 -90.66
C VAL A 279 -79.34 14.11 -90.52
N GLU A 280 -79.55 12.90 -91.03
CA GLU A 280 -78.56 12.09 -91.74
C GLU A 280 -77.21 11.77 -91.07
N SER A 281 -77.02 10.48 -90.82
CA SER A 281 -76.05 9.63 -91.54
C SER A 281 -74.66 10.21 -91.83
N SER A 282 -73.66 9.41 -91.42
CA SER A 282 -72.28 9.31 -91.93
C SER A 282 -71.20 10.20 -91.26
N ALA A 283 -70.21 9.54 -90.64
CA ALA A 283 -68.76 9.67 -90.89
C ALA A 283 -67.91 9.29 -89.64
N ALA A 284 -67.02 8.31 -89.81
CA ALA A 284 -65.76 8.18 -89.06
C ALA A 284 -64.70 9.11 -89.73
N PRO A 285 -63.40 9.15 -89.34
CA PRO A 285 -62.65 8.66 -88.17
C PRO A 285 -61.76 9.78 -87.55
N ASP A 286 -60.95 9.51 -86.52
CA ASP A 286 -59.47 9.65 -86.53
C ASP A 286 -58.86 9.74 -85.12
N ALA A 287 -58.10 8.70 -84.77
CA ALA A 287 -57.40 8.53 -83.50
C ALA A 287 -55.89 8.53 -83.75
N HIS A 288 -55.24 9.71 -83.74
CA HIS A 288 -53.77 9.79 -83.84
C HIS A 288 -53.11 10.95 -83.07
N SER A 289 -53.84 11.64 -82.17
CA SER A 289 -53.27 12.71 -81.33
C SER A 289 -52.74 12.23 -79.97
N ASP A 290 -53.21 11.06 -79.50
CA ASP A 290 -52.99 10.59 -78.11
C ASP A 290 -51.57 10.09 -77.81
N ASP A 291 -50.81 9.61 -78.80
CA ASP A 291 -49.50 8.96 -78.56
C ASP A 291 -48.43 9.94 -78.04
N LYS A 292 -48.52 11.23 -78.37
CA LYS A 292 -47.57 12.25 -77.85
C LYS A 292 -47.85 12.64 -76.41
N MET A 293 -49.11 12.57 -75.98
CA MET A 293 -49.52 12.87 -74.61
C MET A 293 -49.02 11.76 -73.67
N TYR A 294 -49.30 10.50 -74.02
CA TYR A 294 -48.82 9.35 -73.26
C TYR A 294 -47.29 9.28 -73.20
N ARG A 295 -46.56 9.68 -74.26
CA ARG A 295 -45.09 9.77 -74.19
C ARG A 295 -44.59 10.77 -73.15
N ARG A 296 -45.20 11.97 -73.06
CA ARG A 296 -44.81 12.97 -72.05
C ARG A 296 -45.14 12.50 -70.64
N GLU A 297 -46.30 11.89 -70.46
CA GLU A 297 -46.72 11.34 -69.17
C GLU A 297 -45.80 10.19 -68.72
N ILE A 298 -45.42 9.29 -69.64
CA ILE A 298 -44.43 8.24 -69.39
C ILE A 298 -43.06 8.84 -69.01
N GLU A 299 -42.60 9.90 -69.67
CA GLU A 299 -41.35 10.57 -69.30
C GLU A 299 -41.43 11.22 -67.91
N GLN A 300 -42.57 11.82 -67.57
CA GLN A 300 -42.80 12.44 -66.27
C GLN A 300 -42.82 11.40 -65.14
N LEU A 301 -43.52 10.28 -65.36
CA LEU A 301 -43.54 9.13 -64.44
C LEU A 301 -42.15 8.51 -64.27
N LYS A 302 -41.38 8.36 -65.36
CA LYS A 302 -39.98 7.91 -65.28
C LYS A 302 -39.11 8.84 -64.44
N LEU A 303 -39.30 10.15 -64.57
CA LEU A 303 -38.59 11.13 -63.77
C LEU A 303 -38.96 11.03 -62.28
N GLN A 304 -40.25 10.83 -61.99
CA GLN A 304 -40.75 10.66 -60.63
C GLN A 304 -40.24 9.38 -59.98
N VAL A 305 -40.29 8.25 -60.70
CA VAL A 305 -39.72 6.97 -60.24
C VAL A 305 -38.22 7.13 -59.96
N ASN A 306 -37.46 7.80 -60.83
CA ASN A 306 -36.04 8.05 -60.58
C ASN A 306 -35.77 8.93 -59.35
N ARG A 307 -36.64 9.91 -59.06
CA ARG A 307 -36.54 10.72 -57.83
C ARG A 307 -36.81 9.87 -56.59
N GLU A 308 -37.84 9.05 -56.61
CA GLU A 308 -38.16 8.16 -55.49
C GLU A 308 -37.08 7.10 -55.28
N VAL A 309 -36.56 6.49 -56.35
CA VAL A 309 -35.43 5.54 -56.26
C VAL A 309 -34.20 6.18 -55.60
N ARG A 310 -33.86 7.43 -55.95
CA ARG A 310 -32.77 8.15 -55.26
C ARG A 310 -33.05 8.38 -53.78
N LYS A 311 -34.27 8.83 -53.43
CA LYS A 311 -34.67 9.01 -52.02
C LYS A 311 -34.57 7.71 -51.23
N TYR A 312 -35.02 6.59 -51.79
CA TYR A 312 -34.89 5.29 -51.16
C TYR A 312 -33.43 4.88 -50.96
N GLN A 313 -32.58 5.14 -51.96
CA GLN A 313 -31.16 4.83 -51.88
C GLN A 313 -30.44 5.69 -50.82
N ASP A 314 -30.75 6.98 -50.72
CA ASP A 314 -30.20 7.87 -49.69
C ASP A 314 -30.67 7.44 -48.28
N LEU A 315 -31.94 7.03 -48.16
CA LEU A 315 -32.50 6.51 -46.90
C LEU A 315 -31.87 5.17 -46.51
N GLU A 316 -31.61 4.29 -47.48
CA GLU A 316 -30.93 3.01 -47.27
C GLU A 316 -29.50 3.24 -46.77
N GLN A 317 -28.72 4.11 -47.42
CA GLN A 317 -27.38 4.49 -46.98
C GLN A 317 -27.38 5.12 -45.58
N SER A 318 -28.36 5.99 -45.29
CA SER A 318 -28.50 6.58 -43.96
C SER A 318 -28.78 5.53 -42.88
N LYS A 319 -29.62 4.54 -43.19
CA LYS A 319 -29.90 3.42 -42.29
C LYS A 319 -28.70 2.50 -42.13
N GLU A 320 -27.97 2.18 -43.19
CA GLU A 320 -26.72 1.41 -43.12
C GLU A 320 -25.67 2.12 -42.26
N ALA A 321 -25.49 3.42 -42.41
CA ALA A 321 -24.59 4.20 -41.57
C ALA A 321 -25.00 4.17 -40.10
N LYS A 322 -26.31 4.25 -39.81
CA LYS A 322 -26.84 4.13 -38.45
C LYS A 322 -26.63 2.73 -37.87
N ILE A 323 -26.83 1.69 -38.68
CA ILE A 323 -26.55 0.29 -38.30
C ILE A 323 -25.07 0.12 -37.96
N HIS A 324 -24.16 0.61 -38.80
CA HIS A 324 -22.72 0.58 -38.52
C HIS A 324 -22.34 1.33 -37.24
N LYS A 325 -22.96 2.49 -37.00
CA LYS A 325 -22.75 3.23 -35.75
C LYS A 325 -23.19 2.42 -34.53
N LEU A 326 -24.37 1.79 -34.59
CA LEU A 326 -24.87 0.94 -33.50
C LEU A 326 -24.02 -0.31 -33.29
N TYR A 327 -23.52 -0.94 -34.35
CA TYR A 327 -22.59 -2.07 -34.23
C TYR A 327 -21.28 -1.67 -33.54
N LYS A 328 -20.77 -0.47 -33.84
CA LYS A 328 -19.59 0.06 -33.16
C LYS A 328 -19.86 0.32 -31.68
N GLU A 329 -20.97 1.00 -31.37
CA GLU A 329 -21.38 1.24 -29.98
C GLU A 329 -21.61 -0.07 -29.19
N LEU A 330 -22.17 -1.10 -29.83
CA LEU A 330 -22.30 -2.44 -29.24
C LEU A 330 -20.94 -3.06 -28.96
N SER A 331 -20.01 -3.01 -29.92
CA SER A 331 -18.65 -3.54 -29.74
C SER A 331 -17.88 -2.82 -28.62
N ASP A 332 -18.02 -1.49 -28.52
CA ASP A 332 -17.40 -0.70 -27.45
C ASP A 332 -18.01 -1.06 -26.07
N LEU A 333 -19.33 -1.31 -26.01
CA LEU A 333 -20.00 -1.76 -24.79
C LEU A 333 -19.63 -3.20 -24.40
N GLU A 334 -19.50 -4.10 -25.37
CA GLU A 334 -19.03 -5.48 -25.15
C GLU A 334 -17.62 -5.46 -24.54
N SER A 335 -16.70 -4.67 -25.11
CA SER A 335 -15.35 -4.49 -24.57
C SER A 335 -15.36 -3.91 -23.15
N LEU A 336 -16.24 -2.95 -22.86
CA LEU A 336 -16.37 -2.39 -21.51
C LEU A 336 -16.88 -3.42 -20.50
N VAL A 337 -17.84 -4.27 -20.90
CA VAL A 337 -18.37 -5.34 -20.06
C VAL A 337 -17.29 -6.41 -19.81
N GLU A 338 -16.54 -6.82 -20.83
CA GLU A 338 -15.43 -7.77 -20.70
C GLU A 338 -14.37 -7.27 -19.71
N ASN A 339 -13.93 -6.01 -19.85
CA ASN A 339 -12.98 -5.39 -18.92
C ASN A 339 -13.53 -5.33 -17.49
N LYS A 340 -14.83 -5.04 -17.33
CA LYS A 340 -15.45 -4.99 -16.00
C LYS A 340 -15.51 -6.38 -15.35
N VAL A 341 -15.89 -7.41 -16.12
CA VAL A 341 -15.93 -8.80 -15.63
C VAL A 341 -14.52 -9.25 -15.23
N PHE A 342 -13.50 -8.93 -16.03
CA PHE A 342 -12.12 -9.25 -15.72
C PHE A 342 -11.66 -8.61 -14.40
N ASN A 343 -11.89 -7.30 -14.24
CA ASN A 343 -11.57 -6.59 -13.01
C ASN A 343 -12.35 -7.13 -11.79
N GLU A 344 -13.61 -7.52 -11.97
CA GLU A 344 -14.43 -8.13 -10.91
C GLU A 344 -13.85 -9.48 -10.48
N THR A 345 -13.43 -10.32 -11.43
CA THR A 345 -12.76 -11.60 -11.12
C THR A 345 -11.43 -11.41 -10.39
N GLU A 346 -10.60 -10.43 -10.78
CA GLU A 346 -9.35 -10.13 -10.07
C GLU A 346 -9.59 -9.66 -8.63
N LEU A 347 -10.61 -8.83 -8.43
CA LEU A 347 -11.01 -8.37 -7.10
C LEU A 347 -11.57 -9.52 -6.24
N GLU A 348 -12.34 -10.43 -6.82
CA GLU A 348 -12.83 -11.63 -6.14
C GLU A 348 -11.66 -12.53 -5.68
N GLU A 349 -10.68 -12.77 -6.56
CA GLU A 349 -9.48 -13.55 -6.22
C GLU A 349 -8.64 -12.86 -5.12
N ALA A 350 -8.50 -11.54 -5.16
CA ALA A 350 -7.82 -10.76 -4.12
C ALA A 350 -8.54 -10.87 -2.77
N ILE A 351 -9.87 -10.78 -2.75
CA ILE A 351 -10.70 -10.99 -1.55
C ILE A 351 -10.53 -12.42 -1.03
N GLU A 352 -10.50 -13.43 -1.89
CA GLU A 352 -10.26 -14.82 -1.47
C GLU A 352 -8.86 -15.04 -0.89
N CYS A 353 -7.85 -14.36 -1.42
CA CYS A 353 -6.48 -14.39 -0.89
C CYS A 353 -6.43 -13.78 0.52
N GLU A 354 -7.04 -12.62 0.73
CA GLU A 354 -7.11 -12.00 2.06
C GLU A 354 -7.95 -12.84 3.04
N LYS A 355 -9.06 -13.44 2.60
CA LYS A 355 -9.82 -14.41 3.43
C LYS A 355 -8.99 -15.63 3.83
N ARG A 356 -8.08 -16.11 2.98
CA ARG A 356 -7.13 -17.19 3.33
C ARG A 356 -6.11 -16.71 4.38
N LYS A 357 -5.57 -15.51 4.21
CA LYS A 357 -4.63 -14.90 5.16
C LYS A 357 -5.26 -14.67 6.54
N VAL A 358 -6.49 -14.15 6.59
CA VAL A 358 -7.26 -13.99 7.85
C VAL A 358 -7.43 -15.34 8.54
N ARG A 359 -7.87 -16.40 7.81
CA ARG A 359 -8.01 -17.75 8.39
C ARG A 359 -6.70 -18.31 8.96
N LEU A 360 -5.56 -18.04 8.31
CA LEU A 360 -4.24 -18.44 8.81
C LEU A 360 -3.88 -17.69 10.10
N LEU A 361 -4.09 -16.38 10.14
CA LEU A 361 -3.82 -15.56 11.32
C LEU A 361 -4.73 -15.91 12.49
N GLU A 362 -6.02 -16.13 12.25
CA GLU A 362 -6.98 -16.62 13.25
C GLU A 362 -6.57 -18.00 13.79
N GLY A 363 -6.07 -18.89 12.93
CA GLY A 363 -5.53 -20.19 13.33
C GLY A 363 -4.32 -20.07 14.25
N ARG A 364 -3.36 -19.19 13.90
CA ARG A 364 -2.17 -18.91 14.72
C ARG A 364 -2.53 -18.26 16.06
N LEU A 365 -3.48 -17.33 16.07
CA LEU A 365 -3.97 -16.70 17.29
C LEU A 365 -4.58 -17.75 18.22
N ARG A 366 -5.43 -18.65 17.68
CA ARG A 366 -6.04 -19.73 18.46
C ARG A 366 -4.99 -20.72 19.01
N GLU A 367 -3.93 -21.01 18.25
CA GLU A 367 -2.83 -21.85 18.71
C GLU A 367 -2.05 -21.20 19.86
N GLU A 368 -1.77 -19.90 19.77
CA GLU A 368 -1.11 -19.14 20.85
C GLU A 368 -2.01 -19.02 22.09
N GLU A 369 -3.31 -18.79 21.93
CA GLU A 369 -4.26 -18.80 23.05
C GLU A 369 -4.30 -20.16 23.76
N GLU A 370 -4.24 -21.27 23.01
CA GLU A 370 -4.19 -22.62 23.58
C GLU A 370 -2.84 -22.90 24.27
N LYS A 371 -1.71 -22.45 23.70
CA LYS A 371 -0.40 -22.52 24.36
C LYS A 371 -0.40 -21.73 25.67
N ASN A 372 -0.96 -20.52 25.65
CA ASN A 372 -1.05 -19.65 26.81
C ASN A 372 -1.99 -20.25 27.88
N ARG A 373 -3.07 -20.95 27.49
CA ARG A 373 -3.91 -21.73 28.41
C ARG A 373 -3.22 -22.94 29.02
N ARG A 374 -2.28 -23.56 28.30
CA ARG A 374 -1.52 -24.74 28.78
C ARG A 374 -0.34 -24.37 29.66
N LEU A 375 0.07 -23.11 29.68
CA LEU A 375 1.01 -22.64 30.69
C LEU A 375 0.34 -22.79 32.08
N PRO A 376 0.92 -23.59 32.99
CA PRO A 376 0.34 -23.78 34.30
C PRO A 376 0.30 -22.42 35.01
N ILE A 377 -0.91 -21.95 35.31
CA ILE A 377 -1.14 -20.84 36.25
C ILE A 377 -0.73 -21.36 37.64
N HIS A 378 0.57 -21.47 37.88
CA HIS A 378 1.15 -21.64 39.21
C HIS A 378 1.68 -20.28 39.66
N ALA A 379 0.75 -19.40 40.02
CA ALA A 379 1.02 -18.28 40.91
C ALA A 379 -0.05 -18.30 42.01
N PRO A 380 0.19 -18.97 43.15
CA PRO A 380 -0.62 -18.77 44.33
C PRO A 380 -0.29 -17.40 44.92
N LEU A 381 -1.32 -16.57 45.03
CA LEU A 381 -1.34 -15.47 45.98
C LEU A 381 -1.23 -16.09 47.39
N SER A 382 -0.11 -15.87 48.09
CA SER A 382 -0.06 -15.33 49.47
C SER A 382 1.31 -15.54 50.14
N PRO A 383 1.67 -14.67 51.11
CA PRO A 383 3.01 -14.55 51.68
C PRO A 383 3.15 -15.43 52.93
N THR A 384 4.16 -16.29 53.00
CA THR A 384 4.74 -16.78 54.27
C THR A 384 5.93 -17.72 53.98
N SER A 385 7.12 -17.35 54.46
CA SER A 385 8.19 -18.29 54.85
C SER A 385 7.73 -19.17 56.04
N PRO A 386 8.46 -20.22 56.53
CA PRO A 386 9.79 -20.75 56.15
C PRO A 386 9.92 -22.31 56.15
N GLN A 387 11.15 -22.80 55.88
CA GLN A 387 11.80 -24.06 56.36
C GLN A 387 11.88 -25.32 55.47
N TYR A 388 13.14 -25.78 55.31
CA TYR A 388 13.69 -27.16 55.27
C TYR A 388 12.96 -28.23 54.43
N SER A 389 13.58 -28.92 53.45
CA SER A 389 14.47 -30.10 53.63
C SER A 389 14.88 -30.57 52.21
N LEU A 390 16.16 -30.75 51.86
CA LEU A 390 16.99 -31.97 51.96
C LEU A 390 16.41 -33.27 51.34
N PHE A 391 17.27 -33.95 50.55
CA PHE A 391 17.15 -35.19 49.76
C PHE A 391 16.58 -35.00 48.32
N ASN A 392 17.28 -35.33 47.23
CA ASN A 392 17.92 -36.62 46.97
C ASN A 392 19.05 -36.59 45.90
N ARG A 393 19.90 -37.62 45.97
CA ARG A 393 21.21 -37.81 45.33
C ARG A 393 21.12 -38.66 44.05
N HIS A 394 22.08 -38.41 43.13
CA HIS A 394 22.72 -39.33 42.17
C HIS A 394 22.02 -39.76 40.86
N HIS A 395 22.56 -39.29 39.72
CA HIS A 395 23.29 -40.19 38.80
C HIS A 395 24.35 -39.49 37.93
N HIS A 396 25.46 -40.19 37.75
CA HIS A 396 26.67 -39.94 36.95
C HIS A 396 26.39 -39.69 35.45
N GLN A 397 27.16 -38.82 34.76
CA GLN A 397 28.18 -39.20 33.77
C GLN A 397 28.79 -37.99 33.01
N GLN A 398 30.04 -37.66 33.38
CA GLN A 398 31.18 -37.26 32.56
C GLN A 398 31.08 -36.25 31.37
N GLN A 399 31.92 -35.23 31.50
CA GLN A 399 32.94 -34.75 30.53
C GLN A 399 32.68 -33.52 29.64
N LYS A 400 33.60 -32.57 29.84
CA LYS A 400 34.29 -31.67 28.87
C LYS A 400 33.71 -30.27 28.65
N ARG A 401 34.44 -29.32 29.25
CA ARG A 401 35.02 -28.11 28.65
C ARG A 401 34.05 -27.24 27.83
N SER A 402 33.79 -26.03 28.29
CA SER A 402 34.49 -24.82 27.83
C SER A 402 33.93 -23.59 28.54
N SER A 403 34.84 -22.78 29.04
CA SER A 403 34.66 -21.46 29.62
C SER A 403 34.31 -20.43 28.56
N THR A 404 33.32 -19.56 28.80
CA THR A 404 33.40 -18.15 28.41
C THR A 404 32.47 -17.31 29.28
N GLY A 405 33.09 -16.33 29.95
CA GLY A 405 32.51 -15.49 30.99
C GLY A 405 31.41 -14.55 30.51
N SER A 406 30.40 -14.45 31.37
CA SER A 406 29.49 -13.33 31.47
C SER A 406 30.22 -12.09 31.98
N PHE A 407 29.99 -10.93 31.36
CA PHE A 407 30.37 -9.64 31.92
C PHE A 407 29.14 -8.75 32.03
N SER A 408 28.94 -8.22 33.24
CA SER A 408 27.91 -7.24 33.59
C SER A 408 28.37 -5.83 33.18
N LEU A 409 27.45 -5.05 32.65
CA LEU A 409 27.61 -3.63 32.31
C LEU A 409 27.88 -2.78 33.57
N MET A 410 28.98 -2.03 33.56
CA MET A 410 29.21 -0.89 34.44
C MET A 410 29.45 0.33 33.55
N THR A 411 28.56 1.30 33.70
CA THR A 411 28.63 2.67 33.18
C THR A 411 29.94 3.32 33.63
N SER A 412 30.81 3.65 32.67
CA SER A 412 32.03 4.41 32.92
C SER A 412 31.98 5.70 32.09
N THR A 413 31.67 6.80 32.77
CA THR A 413 31.91 8.17 32.33
C THR A 413 33.41 8.40 32.21
N SER A 414 33.91 8.56 30.99
CA SER A 414 35.29 8.96 30.71
C SER A 414 35.28 10.32 30.04
N MET A 415 35.67 11.35 30.80
CA MET A 415 36.06 12.65 30.27
C MET A 415 37.45 12.56 29.61
N ASP A 416 37.69 13.51 28.70
CA ASP A 416 38.97 13.97 28.19
C ASP A 416 39.77 13.05 27.25
N THR A 417 39.55 13.23 25.95
CA THR A 417 40.66 13.45 25.02
C THR A 417 40.30 14.53 24.00
N VAL A 418 40.89 15.70 24.20
CA VAL A 418 41.08 16.75 23.19
C VAL A 418 41.86 16.12 22.02
N SER A 419 41.18 15.91 20.90
CA SER A 419 41.86 15.57 19.63
C SER A 419 41.48 16.61 18.60
N ASP A 420 42.49 17.41 18.29
CA ASP A 420 42.58 18.50 17.35
C ASP A 420 42.49 17.98 15.90
N HIS A 421 41.27 17.64 15.46
CA HIS A 421 40.96 17.41 14.06
C HIS A 421 39.89 18.40 13.60
N GLY A 422 40.26 19.18 12.57
CA GLY A 422 39.49 20.27 11.97
C GLY A 422 38.01 19.95 11.82
N ASN A 423 37.23 20.66 12.62
CA ASN A 423 35.84 20.37 12.92
C ASN A 423 34.95 21.16 11.95
N LEU A 424 34.45 20.50 10.90
CA LEU A 424 33.09 20.81 10.43
C LEU A 424 32.14 20.27 11.50
N LEU A 425 31.99 21.03 12.60
CA LEU A 425 30.93 20.82 13.56
C LEU A 425 29.63 21.10 12.82
N GLU A 426 29.09 20.07 12.20
CA GLU A 426 27.66 19.95 11.98
C GLU A 426 27.05 20.08 13.37
N SER A 427 26.63 21.30 13.67
CA SER A 427 26.16 21.68 15.00
C SER A 427 25.02 20.74 15.35
N VAL A 428 25.16 20.00 16.45
CA VAL A 428 24.13 19.06 16.87
C VAL A 428 22.85 19.85 17.13
N TYR A 429 21.78 19.49 16.43
CA TYR A 429 20.47 20.13 16.55
C TYR A 429 19.68 19.45 17.66
N CYS A 430 19.18 20.23 18.62
CA CYS A 430 18.33 19.72 19.67
C CYS A 430 16.85 19.83 19.27
N GLU A 431 16.19 18.70 19.04
CA GLU A 431 14.76 18.67 18.67
C GLU A 431 13.81 19.13 19.80
N ILE A 432 14.29 19.28 21.04
CA ILE A 432 13.43 19.68 22.18
C ILE A 432 13.26 21.19 22.26
N CYS A 433 14.32 21.94 22.02
CA CYS A 433 14.29 23.41 22.08
C CYS A 433 14.58 24.06 20.72
N GLU A 434 14.74 23.26 19.66
CA GLU A 434 15.00 23.69 18.29
C GLU A 434 16.27 24.55 18.11
N GLU A 435 17.25 24.39 18.99
CA GLU A 435 18.53 25.12 18.93
C GLU A 435 19.71 24.22 18.55
N TYR A 436 20.67 24.80 17.84
CA TYR A 436 21.93 24.16 17.48
C TYR A 436 22.97 24.33 18.59
N GLY A 437 23.81 23.31 18.82
CA GLY A 437 24.97 23.39 19.71
C GLY A 437 24.89 22.57 20.99
N HIS A 438 23.85 21.76 21.17
CA HIS A 438 23.77 20.79 22.28
C HIS A 438 22.92 19.57 21.91
N GLU A 439 23.13 18.46 22.64
CA GLU A 439 22.36 17.23 22.47
C GLU A 439 21.08 17.25 23.30
N VAL A 440 20.08 16.46 22.89
CA VAL A 440 18.81 16.26 23.61
C VAL A 440 19.02 15.96 25.10
N MET A 441 20.03 15.15 25.45
CA MET A 441 20.33 14.77 26.84
C MET A 441 20.94 15.92 27.67
N THR A 442 21.51 16.93 27.02
CA THR A 442 22.08 18.11 27.68
C THR A 442 21.18 19.35 27.58
N CYS A 443 20.04 19.24 26.90
CA CYS A 443 19.06 20.30 26.74
C CYS A 443 18.47 20.76 28.09
N ASN A 444 18.53 22.06 28.35
CA ASN A 444 17.98 22.63 29.58
C ASN A 444 16.45 22.45 29.68
N ALA A 445 15.74 22.52 28.54
CA ALA A 445 14.29 22.29 28.50
C ALA A 445 13.93 20.85 28.89
N TYR A 446 14.73 19.86 28.48
CA TYR A 446 14.54 18.46 28.88
C TYR A 446 14.80 18.24 30.37
N LYS A 447 15.84 18.90 30.93
CA LYS A 447 16.15 18.83 32.36
C LYS A 447 15.05 19.47 33.22
N GLN A 448 14.46 20.58 32.78
CA GLN A 448 13.33 21.17 33.49
C GLN A 448 12.10 20.26 33.48
N LYS A 449 11.82 19.58 32.36
CA LYS A 449 10.68 18.67 32.25
C LYS A 449 10.81 17.41 33.11
N THR A 450 12.00 16.81 33.15
CA THR A 450 12.27 15.62 33.97
C THR A 450 12.21 15.88 35.47
N ILE A 451 12.49 17.11 35.92
CA ILE A 451 12.34 17.50 37.33
C ILE A 451 10.86 17.63 37.72
N MET A 452 9.97 17.95 36.77
CA MET A 452 8.53 18.09 37.07
C MET A 452 7.76 16.76 37.12
N ASP A 453 8.29 15.69 36.50
CA ASP A 453 7.60 14.40 36.40
C ASP A 453 7.94 13.43 37.56
N ASP A 454 8.94 13.74 38.41
CA ASP A 454 9.45 12.83 39.47
C ASP A 454 9.12 13.28 40.92
N GLU A 455 8.29 14.31 41.13
CA GLU A 455 7.96 14.82 42.47
C GLU A 455 6.54 14.45 42.93
N ASP A 456 6.42 13.24 43.48
CA ASP A 456 5.39 12.79 44.42
C ASP A 456 5.77 13.18 45.88
N ASP A 457 6.39 14.36 46.09
CA ASP A 457 6.84 14.82 47.42
C ASP A 457 6.27 16.21 47.77
N ASP A 458 5.52 16.24 48.88
CA ASP A 458 4.64 17.31 49.37
C ASP A 458 5.39 18.55 49.91
N HIS A 459 6.24 19.21 49.12
CA HIS A 459 6.87 20.48 49.50
C HIS A 459 6.41 21.67 48.65
N TYR A 460 5.33 22.28 49.12
CA TYR A 460 4.82 23.61 48.76
C TYR A 460 5.91 24.70 48.92
N ASP A 461 6.72 24.92 47.89
CA ASP A 461 7.27 26.24 47.60
C ASP A 461 7.30 26.45 46.08
N SER A 462 6.09 26.52 45.52
CA SER A 462 5.81 26.77 44.11
C SER A 462 6.42 28.09 43.65
N ARG A 463 7.62 28.02 43.07
CA ARG A 463 8.01 28.96 41.99
C ARG A 463 7.21 28.60 40.75
N SER A 464 5.91 28.94 40.79
CA SER A 464 5.03 28.91 39.62
C SER A 464 5.68 29.74 38.54
N SER A 465 6.17 29.10 37.48
CA SER A 465 6.65 29.82 36.32
C SER A 465 5.47 30.50 35.64
N TYR A 466 5.41 31.82 35.68
CA TYR A 466 4.31 32.57 35.07
C TYR A 466 4.63 32.83 33.59
N TYR A 467 3.70 32.51 32.70
CA TYR A 467 3.79 32.77 31.27
C TYR A 467 2.99 34.05 30.93
N CYS A 468 3.62 34.95 30.18
CA CYS A 468 2.98 36.16 29.69
C CYS A 468 2.45 35.98 28.27
N VAL A 469 1.12 35.99 28.09
CA VAL A 469 0.47 35.81 26.78
C VAL A 469 0.72 36.99 25.83
N ASN A 470 0.81 38.21 26.36
CA ASN A 470 0.96 39.43 25.55
C ASN A 470 2.40 39.62 25.03
N CYS A 471 3.37 39.06 25.75
CA CYS A 471 4.79 39.26 25.50
C CYS A 471 5.48 37.95 25.03
N ASP A 472 4.77 36.81 25.06
CA ASP A 472 5.22 35.45 24.69
C ASP A 472 6.55 35.03 25.38
N VAL A 473 6.64 35.28 26.68
CA VAL A 473 7.84 35.02 27.50
C VAL A 473 7.49 34.39 28.85
N PHE A 474 8.36 33.51 29.33
CA PHE A 474 8.27 32.87 30.66
C PHE A 474 9.07 33.65 31.71
N ASP A 475 8.62 33.60 32.98
CA ASP A 475 9.35 34.00 34.20
C ASP A 475 9.81 35.46 34.34
N THR A 476 9.34 36.35 33.46
CA THR A 476 9.67 37.78 33.55
C THR A 476 8.59 38.58 34.27
N HIS A 477 7.31 38.34 33.95
CA HIS A 477 6.15 38.97 34.58
C HIS A 477 4.88 38.17 34.28
N PRO A 478 3.85 38.20 35.14
CA PRO A 478 2.55 37.64 34.83
C PRO A 478 1.85 38.45 33.73
N THR A 479 0.95 37.83 32.97
CA THR A 479 0.17 38.50 31.89
C THR A 479 -0.56 39.77 32.39
N GLU A 480 -0.92 39.82 33.67
CA GLU A 480 -1.57 40.96 34.32
C GLU A 480 -0.68 42.21 34.44
N GLU A 481 0.64 42.04 34.39
CA GLU A 481 1.65 43.10 34.55
C GLU A 481 2.44 43.37 33.26
N CYS A 482 2.06 42.79 32.09
CA CYS A 482 2.79 43.02 30.84
C CYS A 482 2.64 44.48 30.41
N PRO A 483 3.75 45.21 30.20
CA PRO A 483 3.73 46.62 29.81
C PRO A 483 3.08 46.86 28.44
N ASN A 484 2.87 45.80 27.65
CA ASN A 484 2.20 45.84 26.35
C ASN A 484 0.69 45.50 26.44
N GLN A 485 0.07 45.58 27.63
CA GLN A 485 -1.35 45.24 27.81
C GLN A 485 -2.32 46.08 26.96
N ASP A 486 -1.92 47.29 26.56
CA ASP A 486 -2.77 48.22 25.79
C ASP A 486 -2.71 48.03 24.27
N GLU A 487 -1.86 47.13 23.76
CA GLU A 487 -1.81 46.79 22.33
C GLU A 487 -2.86 45.72 21.98
N THR A 488 -4.14 46.06 22.15
CA THR A 488 -5.24 45.31 21.51
C THR A 488 -5.12 45.45 19.99
N PHE A 489 -4.62 44.40 19.33
CA PHE A 489 -4.74 44.20 17.88
C PHE A 489 -6.04 43.51 17.51
#